data_AF-A0AAW7FMK4-F1
#
_entry.id   AF-A0AAW7FMK4-F1
#
_cell.length_a   1.000
_cell.length_b   1.000
_cell.length_c   1.000
_cell.angle_alpha   90.00
_cell.angle_beta   90.00
_cell.angle_gamma   90.00
#
_symmetry.space_group_name_H-M   'P 1'
#
loop_
_entity.id
_entity.type
_entity.pdbx_description
1 polymer ?
#
loop_
_entity_poly.entity_id
_entity_poly.type
_entity_poly.pdbx_seq_one_letter_code
_entity_poly.pdbx_strand_id
1 'polypeptide(L)'
;MKTTRLLLWMLFLSGALIYVIGFWRACPLLSGKGYFFGVLMTGMFVTYVYQRAENLDQSDERLTSVCQMVTLITVGLLLVGVWNAPLSPLEKGLYPMAFIVCLLGQACLQNTGD
;
A
#
# COMPACT_ATOMS: atom_id res chain seq x y z
N MET A 1 -7.22 -5.28 -24.14
CA MET A 1 -6.02 -4.71 -23.47
C MET A 1 -6.29 -3.37 -22.78
N LYS A 2 -6.84 -2.33 -23.43
CA LYS A 2 -7.15 -1.03 -22.75
C LYS A 2 -8.13 -1.14 -21.57
N THR A 3 -9.18 -1.96 -21.69
CA THR A 3 -10.22 -2.10 -20.65
C THR A 3 -9.69 -2.70 -19.35
N THR A 4 -8.82 -3.72 -19.43
CA THR A 4 -8.22 -4.37 -18.26
C THR A 4 -7.34 -3.41 -17.46
N ARG A 5 -6.56 -2.56 -18.16
CA ARG A 5 -5.71 -1.56 -17.52
C ARG A 5 -6.51 -0.50 -16.76
N LEU A 6 -7.64 -0.06 -17.31
CA LEU A 6 -8.56 0.86 -16.62
C LEU A 6 -9.16 0.22 -15.37
N LEU A 7 -9.49 -1.07 -15.43
CA LEU A 7 -10.04 -1.83 -14.31
C LEU A 7 -9.03 -1.93 -13.15
N LEU A 8 -7.75 -2.20 -13.47
CA LEU A 8 -6.65 -2.22 -12.49
C LEU A 8 -6.39 -0.83 -11.88
N TRP A 9 -6.47 0.22 -12.71
CA TRP A 9 -6.37 1.61 -12.22
C TRP A 9 -7.49 1.96 -11.24
N MET A 10 -8.72 1.56 -11.56
CA MET A 10 -9.88 1.74 -10.67
C MET A 10 -9.71 0.94 -9.37
N LEU A 11 -9.15 -0.27 -9.44
CA LEU A 11 -8.90 -1.12 -8.26
C LEU A 11 -7.83 -0.52 -7.34
N PHE A 12 -6.74 -0.01 -7.91
CA PHE A 12 -5.70 0.72 -7.18
C PHE A 12 -6.26 1.99 -6.52
N LEU A 13 -6.97 2.81 -7.28
CA LEU A 13 -7.51 4.09 -6.80
C LEU A 13 -8.57 3.86 -5.71
N SER A 14 -9.44 2.88 -5.88
CA SER A 14 -10.45 2.52 -4.89
C SER A 14 -9.81 2.01 -3.59
N GLY A 15 -8.79 1.15 -3.66
CA GLY A 15 -8.04 0.71 -2.47
C GLY A 15 -7.41 1.87 -1.70
N ALA A 16 -6.77 2.81 -2.41
CA ALA A 16 -6.19 4.01 -1.81
C ALA A 16 -7.26 4.92 -1.18
N LEU A 17 -8.37 5.15 -1.87
CA LEU A 17 -9.50 5.95 -1.39
C LEU A 17 -10.13 5.34 -0.13
N ILE A 18 -10.40 4.03 -0.13
CA ILE A 18 -10.99 3.31 1.00
C ILE A 18 -10.06 3.43 2.23
N TYR A 19 -8.75 3.24 2.04
CA TYR A 19 -7.77 3.39 3.10
C TYR A 19 -7.75 4.82 3.66
N VAL A 20 -7.65 5.84 2.79
CA VAL A 20 -7.57 7.24 3.22
C VAL A 20 -8.86 7.70 3.91
N ILE A 21 -10.03 7.40 3.34
CA ILE A 21 -11.33 7.80 3.90
C ILE A 21 -11.58 7.10 5.24
N GLY A 22 -11.21 5.82 5.35
CA GLY A 22 -11.31 5.04 6.58
C GLY A 22 -10.55 5.65 7.74
N PHE A 23 -9.25 5.90 7.54
CA PHE A 23 -8.41 6.53 8.56
C PHE A 23 -8.79 7.99 8.83
N TRP A 24 -9.33 8.70 7.83
CA TRP A 24 -9.81 10.06 8.02
C TRP A 24 -10.98 10.15 9.00
N ARG A 25 -11.87 9.15 9.00
CA ARG A 25 -12.97 9.03 9.98
C ARG A 25 -12.52 8.50 11.33
N ALA A 26 -11.61 7.54 11.35
CA ALA A 26 -11.20 6.87 12.58
C ALA A 26 -10.31 7.73 13.51
N CYS A 27 -9.52 8.66 12.96
CA CYS A 27 -8.59 9.47 13.75
C CYS A 27 -8.98 10.95 13.79
N PRO A 28 -9.29 11.52 14.98
CA PRO A 28 -9.49 12.97 15.13
C PRO A 28 -8.17 13.76 15.13
N LEU A 29 -7.04 13.14 15.50
CA LEU A 29 -5.73 13.78 15.53
C LEU A 29 -5.11 13.94 14.14
N LEU A 30 -4.67 15.17 13.81
CA LEU A 30 -4.02 15.46 12.53
C LEU A 30 -2.71 14.69 12.33
N SER A 31 -1.92 14.48 13.39
CA SER A 31 -0.69 13.67 13.36
C SER A 31 -0.95 12.22 12.96
N GLY A 32 -2.08 11.63 13.41
CA GLY A 32 -2.43 10.26 13.04
C GLY A 32 -2.77 10.13 11.56
N LYS A 33 -3.46 11.12 10.98
CA LYS A 33 -3.78 11.13 9.54
C LYS A 33 -2.52 11.13 8.68
N GLY A 34 -1.53 11.95 9.05
CA GLY A 34 -0.24 12.03 8.36
C GLY A 34 0.56 10.72 8.47
N TYR A 35 0.51 10.05 9.62
CA TYR A 35 1.16 8.75 9.82
C TYR A 35 0.65 7.69 8.84
N PHE A 36 -0.67 7.47 8.77
CA PHE A 36 -1.24 6.46 7.89
C PHE A 36 -1.07 6.80 6.41
N PHE A 37 -1.12 8.08 6.06
CA PHE A 37 -0.83 8.54 4.71
C PHE A 37 0.64 8.31 4.33
N GLY A 38 1.57 8.56 5.25
CA GLY A 38 2.99 8.27 5.07
C GLY A 38 3.24 6.78 4.85
N VAL A 39 2.65 5.92 5.67
CA VAL A 39 2.73 4.45 5.51
C VAL A 39 2.20 4.01 4.14
N LEU A 40 1.07 4.57 3.69
CA LEU A 40 0.51 4.27 2.37
C LEU A 40 1.48 4.68 1.25
N MET A 41 2.00 5.90 1.30
CA MET A 41 2.94 6.42 0.30
C MET A 41 4.25 5.63 0.25
N THR A 42 4.83 5.29 1.40
CA THR A 42 6.04 4.48 1.48
C THR A 42 5.79 3.07 0.93
N GLY A 43 4.66 2.44 1.27
CA GLY A 43 4.30 1.13 0.75
C GLY A 43 4.15 1.11 -0.77
N MET A 44 3.45 2.10 -1.33
CA MET A 44 3.31 2.27 -2.77
C MET A 44 4.66 2.49 -3.46
N PHE A 45 5.52 3.34 -2.87
CA PHE A 45 6.82 3.63 -3.46
C PHE A 45 7.73 2.40 -3.49
N VAL A 46 7.81 1.66 -2.39
CA VAL A 46 8.65 0.44 -2.30
C VAL A 46 8.13 -0.65 -3.25
N THR A 47 6.82 -0.85 -3.30
CA THR A 47 6.20 -1.83 -4.20
C THR A 47 6.45 -1.46 -5.66
N TYR A 48 6.30 -0.17 -6.02
CA TYR A 48 6.59 0.32 -7.36
C TYR A 48 8.05 0.11 -7.77
N VAL A 49 9.00 0.43 -6.88
CA VAL A 49 10.44 0.24 -7.14
C VAL A 49 10.78 -1.24 -7.29
N TYR A 50 10.25 -2.10 -6.41
CA TYR A 50 10.44 -3.54 -6.47
C TYR A 50 9.93 -4.13 -7.80
N GLN A 51 8.68 -3.82 -8.15
CA GLN A 51 8.06 -4.20 -9.41
C GLN A 51 8.85 -3.70 -10.63
N ARG A 52 9.35 -2.47 -10.57
CA ARG A 52 10.11 -1.89 -11.69
C ARG A 52 11.46 -2.57 -11.86
N ALA A 53 12.14 -2.93 -10.77
CA ALA A 53 13.39 -3.66 -10.80
C ALA A 53 13.21 -5.07 -11.39
N GLU A 54 12.13 -5.75 -10.98
CA GLU A 54 11.75 -7.07 -11.49
C GLU A 54 11.47 -7.04 -13.00
N ASN A 55 10.66 -6.07 -13.48
CA ASN A 55 10.35 -5.95 -14.91
C ASN A 55 11.57 -5.57 -15.78
N LEU A 56 12.58 -4.90 -15.21
CA LEU A 56 13.79 -4.52 -15.94
C LEU A 56 14.87 -5.61 -15.94
N ASP A 57 14.62 -6.75 -15.29
CA ASP A 57 15.62 -7.80 -15.03
C ASP A 57 16.90 -7.25 -14.35
N GLN A 58 16.79 -6.07 -13.72
CA GLN A 58 17.87 -5.41 -12.96
C GLN A 58 17.75 -5.71 -11.47
N SER A 59 17.22 -6.89 -11.15
CA SER A 59 16.99 -7.38 -9.79
C SER A 59 18.31 -7.70 -9.11
N ASP A 60 19.03 -6.67 -8.68
CA ASP A 60 20.22 -6.84 -7.84
C ASP A 60 19.78 -7.37 -6.46
N GLU A 61 20.48 -8.39 -5.97
CA GLU A 61 20.19 -9.07 -4.70
C GLU A 61 20.08 -8.08 -3.54
N ARG A 62 20.92 -7.03 -3.57
CA ARG A 62 20.88 -5.95 -2.58
C ARG A 62 19.61 -5.14 -2.67
N LEU A 63 19.16 -4.78 -3.87
CA LEU A 63 17.97 -3.95 -4.06
C LEU A 63 16.72 -4.67 -3.53
N THR A 64 16.59 -5.95 -3.87
CA THR A 64 15.52 -6.82 -3.36
C THR A 64 15.52 -6.90 -1.84
N SER A 65 16.69 -7.08 -1.22
CA SER A 65 16.82 -7.12 0.25
C SER A 65 16.40 -5.81 0.92
N VAL A 66 16.76 -4.66 0.34
CA VAL A 66 16.40 -3.33 0.87
C VAL A 66 14.90 -3.11 0.72
N CYS A 67 14.32 -3.38 -0.44
CA CYS A 67 12.87 -3.30 -0.67
C CYS A 67 12.08 -4.19 0.30
N GLN A 68 12.56 -5.41 0.57
CA GLN A 68 11.93 -6.31 1.54
C GLN A 68 11.99 -5.74 2.96
N MET A 69 13.12 -5.18 3.39
CA MET A 69 13.25 -4.53 4.69
C MET A 69 12.32 -3.32 4.84
N VAL A 70 12.25 -2.44 3.84
CA VAL A 70 11.35 -1.27 3.90
C VAL A 70 9.88 -1.70 3.87
N THR A 71 9.54 -2.75 3.11
CA THR A 71 8.19 -3.35 3.14
C THR A 71 7.85 -3.88 4.53
N LEU A 72 8.76 -4.63 5.17
CA LEU A 72 8.57 -5.12 6.54
C LEU A 72 8.37 -4.00 7.55
N ILE A 73 9.17 -2.93 7.46
CA ILE A 73 9.02 -1.75 8.33
C ILE A 73 7.67 -1.08 8.08
N THR A 74 7.26 -0.92 6.82
CA THR A 74 5.97 -0.31 6.45
C THR A 74 4.80 -1.11 7.00
N VAL A 75 4.82 -2.44 6.86
CA VAL A 75 3.79 -3.34 7.39
C VAL A 75 3.80 -3.32 8.92
N GLY A 76 4.97 -3.30 9.56
CA GLY A 76 5.12 -3.18 11.01
C GLY A 76 4.54 -1.87 11.55
N LEU A 77 4.83 -0.74 10.90
CA LEU A 77 4.25 0.56 11.22
C LEU A 77 2.72 0.53 11.06
N LEU A 78 2.21 -0.05 9.98
CA LEU A 78 0.77 -0.20 9.78
C LEU A 78 0.11 -0.99 10.94
N LEU A 79 0.69 -2.12 11.33
CA LEU A 79 0.20 -2.95 12.45
C LEU A 79 0.22 -2.19 13.77
N VAL A 80 1.32 -1.50 14.09
CA VAL A 80 1.44 -0.70 15.32
C VAL A 80 0.42 0.45 15.32
N GLY A 81 0.25 1.14 14.19
CA GLY A 81 -0.74 2.20 14.04
C GLY A 81 -2.17 1.71 14.23
N VAL A 82 -2.53 0.58 13.62
CA VAL A 82 -3.86 -0.05 13.76
C VAL A 82 -4.10 -0.54 15.19
N TRP A 83 -3.05 -1.04 15.87
CA TRP A 83 -3.16 -1.48 17.25
C TRP A 83 -3.41 -0.32 18.21
N ASN A 84 -2.69 0.79 18.02
CA ASN A 84 -2.75 1.97 18.86
C ASN A 84 -4.01 2.81 18.64
N ALA A 85 -4.54 2.83 17.42
CA ALA A 85 -5.68 3.67 17.09
C ALA A 85 -7.01 3.10 17.65
N PRO A 86 -7.94 3.98 18.09
CA PRO A 86 -9.21 3.60 18.72
C PRO A 86 -10.25 3.16 17.68
N LEU A 87 -9.91 2.14 16.88
CA LEU A 87 -10.76 1.57 15.84
C LEU A 87 -11.59 0.41 16.38
N SER A 88 -12.78 0.23 15.81
CA SER A 88 -13.58 -0.97 15.99
C SER A 88 -12.80 -2.21 15.52
N PRO A 89 -12.99 -3.39 16.14
CA PRO A 89 -12.25 -4.61 15.77
C PRO A 89 -12.43 -5.02 14.31
N LEU A 90 -13.58 -4.70 13.70
CA LEU A 90 -13.86 -4.96 12.29
C LEU A 90 -13.08 -4.01 11.37
N GLU A 91 -12.98 -2.74 11.75
CA GLU A 91 -12.21 -1.72 11.01
C GLU A 91 -10.71 -1.97 11.10
N LYS A 92 -10.22 -2.51 12.23
CA LYS A 92 -8.82 -2.90 12.41
C LYS A 92 -8.35 -3.94 11.39
N GLY A 93 -9.23 -4.85 10.95
CA GLY A 93 -8.92 -5.82 9.91
C GLY A 93 -9.10 -5.28 8.49
N LEU A 94 -10.13 -4.45 8.29
CA LEU A 94 -10.50 -3.99 6.94
C LEU A 94 -9.44 -3.07 6.32
N TYR A 95 -8.83 -2.18 7.10
CA TYR A 95 -7.86 -1.21 6.59
C TYR A 95 -6.52 -1.81 6.12
N PRO A 96 -5.86 -2.73 6.87
CA PRO A 96 -4.67 -3.41 6.34
C PRO A 96 -5.00 -4.28 5.12
N MET A 97 -6.19 -4.85 5.05
CA MET A 97 -6.64 -5.56 3.84
C MET A 97 -6.79 -4.61 2.65
N ALA A 98 -7.38 -3.42 2.84
CA ALA A 98 -7.46 -2.40 1.79
C ALA A 98 -6.07 -1.92 1.33
N PHE A 99 -5.11 -1.81 2.25
CA PHE A 99 -3.71 -1.50 1.92
C PHE A 99 -3.08 -2.58 1.04
N ILE A 100 -3.22 -3.86 1.41
CA ILE A 100 -2.69 -4.99 0.61
C ILE A 100 -3.35 -5.02 -0.76
N VAL A 101 -4.68 -4.86 -0.86
CA VAL A 101 -5.40 -4.81 -2.14
C VAL A 101 -4.90 -3.66 -3.01
N CYS A 102 -4.60 -2.51 -2.41
CA CYS A 102 -4.02 -1.37 -3.12
C CYS A 102 -2.63 -1.70 -3.71
N LEU A 103 -1.74 -2.30 -2.92
CA LEU A 103 -0.42 -2.72 -3.40
C LEU A 103 -0.51 -3.80 -4.49
N LEU A 104 -1.40 -4.78 -4.34
CA LEU A 104 -1.64 -5.82 -5.35
C LEU A 104 -2.21 -5.23 -6.64
N GLY A 105 -3.12 -4.25 -6.54
CA GLY A 105 -3.64 -3.53 -7.70
C GLY A 105 -2.55 -2.78 -8.46
N GLN A 106 -1.62 -2.14 -7.74
CA GLN A 106 -0.45 -1.48 -8.34
C GLN A 106 0.48 -2.48 -9.03
N ALA A 107 0.76 -3.59 -8.34
CA ALA A 107 1.60 -4.67 -8.84
C ALA A 107 1.06 -5.28 -10.15
N CYS A 108 -0.23 -5.61 -10.17
CA CYS A 108 -0.87 -6.17 -11.35
C CYS A 108 -0.92 -5.16 -12.51
N LEU A 109 -1.09 -3.86 -12.20
CA LEU A 109 -1.05 -2.79 -13.19
C LEU A 109 0.31 -2.67 -13.89
N GLN A 110 1.41 -2.82 -13.14
CA GLN A 110 2.77 -2.79 -13.69
C GLN A 110 3.04 -4.00 -14.58
N ASN A 111 2.67 -5.20 -14.13
CA ASN A 111 2.82 -6.44 -14.90
C ASN A 111 2.00 -6.49 -16.21
N THR A 112 0.92 -5.69 -16.32
CA THR A 112 0.11 -5.60 -17.55
C THR A 112 0.69 -4.58 -18.56
N GLY A 113 1.77 -3.88 -18.20
CA GLY A 113 2.41 -2.84 -19.00
C GLY A 113 3.48 -3.35 -19.97
N ASP A 114 3.91 -4.60 -19.81
CA ASP A 114 4.89 -5.32 -20.63
C ASP A 114 4.18 -6.32 -21.58
#